data_AF-A0A946AZ79-F1
#
_entry.id   AF-A0A946AZ79-F1
#
_cell.length_a   1.000
_cell.length_b   1.000
_cell.length_c   1.000
_cell.angle_alpha   90.00
_cell.angle_beta   90.00
_cell.angle_gamma   90.00
#
_symmetry.space_group_name_H-M   'P 1'
#
loop_
_entity.id
_entity.type
_entity.pdbx_description
1 polymer ?
#
loop_
_entity_poly.entity_id
_entity_poly.type
_entity_poly.pdbx_seq_one_letter_code
_entity_poly.pdbx_strand_id
1 'polypeptide(L)'
;LVGDRLYMLNSGTGQFGYVDINTGAFEEIAFCPGFARGLSIQGKYALIGLSLPRDNKTFSGLPLDQAMKDRDVEPRCGLLVIDLDSGDAIHWVRLEGIVSEIYDVAMVSGVRRPMAIGTRTDDIRRMISVAPNEFDA
;
A
#
# COMPACT_ATOMS: atom_id res chain seq x y z
N LEU A 1 10.38 6.35 -7.27
CA LEU A 1 10.64 7.74 -7.71
C LEU A 1 9.38 8.26 -8.36
N VAL A 2 8.88 9.42 -7.92
CA VAL A 2 7.78 10.13 -8.56
C VAL A 2 8.18 11.59 -8.64
N GLY A 3 8.36 12.11 -9.86
CA GLY A 3 9.15 13.32 -10.07
C GLY A 3 10.56 13.14 -9.49
N ASP A 4 10.99 14.10 -8.68
CA ASP A 4 12.32 14.11 -8.05
C ASP A 4 12.35 13.53 -6.63
N ARG A 5 11.24 12.92 -6.16
CA ARG A 5 11.13 12.37 -4.80
C ARG A 5 11.17 10.84 -4.78
N LEU A 6 11.97 10.30 -3.87
CA LEU A 6 11.99 8.87 -3.55
C LEU A 6 11.07 8.59 -2.36
N TYR A 7 9.82 8.23 -2.64
CA TYR A 7 8.88 7.78 -1.62
C TYR A 7 9.21 6.35 -1.14
N MET A 8 9.02 6.12 0.16
CA MET A 8 9.34 4.84 0.80
C MET A 8 8.41 4.57 1.99
N LEU A 9 8.23 3.27 2.27
CA LEU A 9 7.58 2.79 3.47
C LEU A 9 8.63 2.28 4.44
N ASN A 10 8.61 2.79 5.67
CA ASN A 10 9.35 2.24 6.78
C ASN A 10 8.42 1.33 7.59
N SER A 11 8.30 0.07 7.16
CA SER A 11 7.35 -0.89 7.76
C SER A 11 7.64 -1.17 9.24
N GLY A 12 8.90 -1.04 9.69
CA GLY A 12 9.28 -1.31 11.08
C GLY A 12 8.88 -0.21 12.06
N THR A 13 8.63 1.00 11.57
CA THR A 13 8.16 2.15 12.36
C THR A 13 6.72 2.54 12.04
N GLY A 14 6.14 1.98 10.97
CA GLY A 14 4.82 2.35 10.47
C GLY A 14 4.79 3.72 9.79
N GLN A 15 5.91 4.18 9.24
CA GLN A 15 5.98 5.50 8.61
C GLN A 15 5.92 5.39 7.10
N PHE A 16 5.17 6.29 6.47
CA PHE A 16 5.24 6.58 5.04
C PHE A 16 5.84 7.97 4.86
N GLY A 17 6.74 8.10 3.90
CA GLY A 17 7.45 9.35 3.67
C GLY A 17 8.30 9.30 2.42
N TYR A 18 9.28 10.18 2.35
CA TYR A 18 10.25 10.24 1.26
C TYR A 18 11.65 10.49 1.78
N VAL A 19 12.65 10.17 0.97
CA VAL A 19 14.04 10.53 1.26
C VAL A 19 14.36 11.86 0.57
N ASP A 20 14.83 12.84 1.32
CA ASP A 20 15.48 14.02 0.75
C ASP A 20 16.81 13.59 0.13
N ILE A 21 16.90 13.68 -1.19
CA ILE A 21 18.05 13.20 -1.96
C ILE A 21 19.34 14.01 -1.70
N ASN A 22 19.22 15.24 -1.18
CA ASN A 22 20.37 16.10 -0.91
C ASN A 22 20.98 15.77 0.46
N THR A 23 20.14 15.45 1.44
CA THR A 23 20.58 15.20 2.83
C THR A 23 20.65 13.72 3.17
N GLY A 24 19.95 12.86 2.42
CA GLY A 24 19.76 11.44 2.73
C GLY A 24 18.79 11.18 3.88
N ALA A 25 18.14 12.22 4.42
CA ALA A 25 17.22 12.10 5.53
C ALA A 25 15.86 11.56 5.06
N PHE A 26 15.21 10.76 5.91
CA PHE A 26 13.83 10.33 5.72
C PHE A 26 12.89 11.35 6.34
N GLU A 27 11.99 11.91 5.53
CA GLU A 27 10.96 12.86 5.91
C GLU A 27 9.62 12.12 5.98
N GLU A 28 9.05 12.01 7.19
CA GLU A 28 7.75 11.38 7.40
C GLU A 28 6.64 12.27 6.85
N ILE A 29 5.72 11.65 6.09
CA ILE A 29 4.47 12.27 5.66
C ILE A 29 3.32 11.80 6.55
N ALA A 30 3.26 10.50 6.85
CA ALA A 30 2.12 9.92 7.55
C ALA A 30 2.47 8.65 8.33
N PHE A 31 1.66 8.39 9.37
CA PHE A 31 1.67 7.13 10.10
C PHE A 31 0.68 6.12 9.48
N CYS A 32 1.12 4.88 9.37
CA CYS A 32 0.40 3.73 8.84
C CYS A 32 0.16 2.71 9.97
N PRO A 33 -1.10 2.51 10.43
CA PRO A 33 -1.43 1.57 11.50
C PRO A 33 -1.44 0.11 11.00
N GLY A 34 -0.28 -0.38 10.59
CA GLY A 34 -0.02 -1.76 10.16
C GLY A 34 1.37 -1.89 9.57
N PHE A 35 1.76 -3.11 9.21
CA PHE A 35 2.96 -3.31 8.40
C PHE A 35 2.69 -2.78 6.99
N ALA A 36 3.15 -1.56 6.73
CA ALA A 36 3.01 -0.91 5.44
C ALA A 36 3.81 -1.67 4.37
N ARG A 37 3.12 -2.14 3.32
CA ARG A 37 3.67 -2.94 2.22
C ARG A 37 2.92 -2.62 0.94
N GLY A 38 3.65 -2.51 -0.16
CA GLY A 38 3.10 -2.02 -1.42
C GLY A 38 2.86 -0.51 -1.38
N LEU A 39 3.36 0.18 -2.40
CA LEU A 39 3.19 1.61 -2.55
C LEU A 39 2.95 1.92 -4.03
N SER A 40 1.83 2.57 -4.31
CA SER A 40 1.54 3.14 -5.61
C SER A 40 1.19 4.61 -5.42
N ILE A 41 1.66 5.47 -6.33
CA ILE A 41 1.39 6.91 -6.27
C ILE A 41 0.78 7.35 -7.59
N GLN A 42 -0.31 8.11 -7.51
CA GLN A 42 -0.97 8.69 -8.67
C GLN A 42 -1.42 10.12 -8.35
N GLY A 43 -0.89 11.08 -9.11
CA GLY A 43 -1.10 12.49 -8.82
C GLY A 43 -0.62 12.82 -7.40
N LYS A 44 -1.52 13.36 -6.58
CA LYS A 44 -1.26 13.70 -5.19
C LYS A 44 -1.66 12.62 -4.18
N TYR A 45 -1.95 11.40 -4.63
CA TYR A 45 -2.43 10.33 -3.76
C TYR A 45 -1.43 9.18 -3.70
N ALA A 46 -1.18 8.68 -2.49
CA ALA A 46 -0.46 7.44 -2.25
C ALA A 46 -1.44 6.35 -1.81
N LEU A 47 -1.49 5.25 -2.57
CA LEU A 47 -2.15 4.01 -2.18
C LEU A 47 -1.13 3.10 -1.50
N ILE A 48 -1.44 2.67 -0.29
CA ILE A 48 -0.55 1.86 0.54
C ILE A 48 -1.31 0.61 1.02
N GLY A 49 -0.68 -0.55 0.93
CA GLY A 49 -1.18 -1.77 1.58
C GLY A 49 -0.70 -1.87 3.02
N LEU A 50 -1.56 -2.39 3.89
CA LEU A 50 -1.26 -2.68 5.29
C LEU A 50 -1.48 -4.16 5.55
N SER A 51 -0.67 -4.70 6.45
CA SER A 51 -0.78 -6.06 6.93
C SER A 51 -0.73 -6.14 8.44
N LEU A 52 -1.35 -7.19 8.98
CA LEU A 52 -1.22 -7.53 10.39
C LEU A 52 0.17 -8.11 10.69
N PRO A 53 0.66 -7.99 11.94
CA PRO A 53 1.78 -8.80 12.41
C PRO A 53 1.51 -10.29 12.21
N ARG A 54 2.56 -11.06 11.97
CA ARG A 54 2.47 -12.52 11.94
C ARG A 54 2.50 -13.09 13.36
N ASP A 55 1.81 -14.20 13.57
CA ASP A 55 1.77 -14.91 14.85
C ASP A 55 3.13 -15.47 15.27
N ASN A 56 4.00 -15.77 14.29
CA ASN A 56 5.39 -16.06 14.59
C ASN A 56 6.09 -14.72 14.93
N LYS A 57 6.61 -14.61 16.16
CA LYS A 57 7.21 -13.40 16.76
C LYS A 57 8.33 -12.71 15.97
N THR A 58 8.62 -13.13 14.75
CA THR A 58 9.59 -12.57 13.80
C THR A 58 9.43 -11.06 13.58
N PHE A 59 8.21 -10.52 13.71
CA PHE A 59 7.95 -9.08 13.56
C PHE A 59 7.49 -8.40 14.86
N SER A 60 7.76 -9.01 16.02
CA SER A 60 7.42 -8.43 17.32
C SER A 60 8.59 -7.61 17.89
N GLY A 61 8.28 -6.57 18.68
CA GLY A 61 9.28 -5.72 19.33
C GLY A 61 9.85 -4.63 18.44
N LEU A 62 9.19 -4.34 17.31
CA LEU A 62 9.56 -3.23 16.42
C LEU A 62 9.02 -1.90 16.97
N PRO A 63 9.64 -0.77 16.61
CA PRO A 63 9.13 0.56 17.00
C PRO A 63 7.65 0.79 16.69
N LEU A 64 7.13 0.14 15.64
CA LEU A 64 5.71 0.13 15.29
C LEU A 64 4.79 -0.26 16.46
N ASP A 65 5.16 -1.28 17.24
CA ASP A 65 4.33 -1.78 18.34
C ASP A 65 4.08 -0.68 19.39
N GLN A 66 5.12 0.10 19.69
CA GLN A 66 5.01 1.22 20.62
C GLN A 66 4.28 2.40 19.98
N ALA A 67 4.59 2.73 18.72
CA ALA A 67 3.93 3.80 17.99
C ALA A 67 2.40 3.61 17.89
N MET A 68 1.94 2.36 17.77
CA MET A 68 0.52 1.99 17.82
C MET A 68 -0.10 2.20 19.20
N LYS A 69 0.57 1.74 20.26
CA LYS A 69 0.11 1.92 21.65
C LYS A 69 0.01 3.39 22.03
N ASP A 70 1.01 4.19 21.68
CA ASP A 70 1.05 5.63 21.99
C ASP A 70 -0.10 6.40 21.31
N ARG A 71 -0.58 5.88 20.18
CA ARG A 71 -1.69 6.46 19.40
C ARG A 71 -3.05 5.83 19.70
N ASP A 72 -3.11 4.83 20.59
CA ASP A 72 -4.31 4.05 20.89
C ASP A 72 -4.98 3.47 19.63
N VAL A 73 -4.16 2.89 18.74
CA VAL A 73 -4.63 2.29 17.48
C VAL A 73 -4.27 0.82 17.36
N GLU A 74 -5.25 0.01 17.00
CA GLU A 74 -5.05 -1.40 16.68
C GLU A 74 -4.48 -1.58 15.27
N PRO A 75 -3.64 -2.62 15.04
CA PRO A 75 -3.10 -2.94 13.72
C PRO A 75 -4.21 -3.31 12.74
N ARG A 76 -4.00 -2.94 11.47
CA ARG A 76 -4.97 -3.12 10.38
C ARG A 76 -4.35 -3.87 9.21
N CYS A 77 -5.12 -4.79 8.61
CA CYS A 77 -4.91 -5.26 7.25
C CYS A 77 -5.84 -4.47 6.33
N GLY A 78 -5.36 -4.05 5.16
CA GLY A 78 -6.18 -3.31 4.21
C GLY A 78 -5.42 -2.26 3.42
N LEU A 79 -6.15 -1.27 2.91
CA LEU A 79 -5.61 -0.22 2.05
C LEU A 79 -5.76 1.14 2.71
N LEU A 80 -4.78 2.01 2.53
CA LEU A 80 -4.85 3.44 2.83
C LEU A 80 -4.68 4.25 1.55
N VAL A 81 -5.43 5.35 1.45
CA VAL A 81 -5.20 6.41 0.48
C VAL A 81 -4.78 7.66 1.25
N ILE A 82 -3.56 8.11 1.03
CA ILE A 82 -2.96 9.27 1.71
C ILE A 82 -2.88 10.43 0.71
N ASP A 83 -3.36 11.60 1.11
CA ASP A 83 -3.13 12.85 0.38
C ASP A 83 -1.69 13.33 0.66
N LEU A 84 -0.89 13.51 -0.38
CA LEU A 84 0.53 13.84 -0.28
C LEU A 84 0.78 15.29 0.18
N ASP A 85 -0.21 16.17 0.06
CA ASP A 85 -0.07 17.57 0.45
C ASP A 85 -0.31 17.75 1.95
N SER A 86 -1.34 17.07 2.50
CA SER A 86 -1.66 17.16 3.93
C SER A 86 -1.05 16.05 4.80
N GLY A 87 -0.74 14.90 4.21
CA GLY A 87 -0.36 13.69 4.93
C GLY A 87 -1.53 12.90 5.52
N ASP A 88 -2.78 13.34 5.28
CA ASP A 88 -3.95 12.68 5.84
C ASP A 88 -4.33 11.41 5.09
N ALA A 89 -4.73 10.38 5.84
CA ALA A 89 -5.39 9.19 5.28
C ALA A 89 -6.86 9.50 4.94
N ILE A 90 -7.10 10.01 3.72
CA ILE A 90 -8.41 10.48 3.27
C ILE A 90 -9.39 9.34 2.94
N HIS A 91 -8.89 8.15 2.60
CA HIS A 91 -9.71 6.96 2.41
C HIS A 91 -9.00 5.70 2.91
N TRP A 92 -9.78 4.68 3.23
CA TRP A 92 -9.27 3.39 3.67
C TRP A 92 -10.24 2.26 3.37
N VAL A 93 -9.69 1.05 3.26
CA VAL A 93 -10.44 -0.21 3.25
C VAL A 93 -9.82 -1.10 4.30
N ARG A 94 -10.62 -1.67 5.19
CA ARG A 94 -10.16 -2.66 6.17
C ARG A 94 -10.56 -4.05 5.69
N LEU A 95 -9.60 -4.96 5.67
CA LEU A 95 -9.83 -6.38 5.41
C LEU A 95 -9.85 -7.13 6.73
N GLU A 96 -10.85 -7.97 6.90
CA GLU A 96 -11.03 -8.84 8.06
C GLU A 96 -11.20 -10.29 7.59
N GLY A 97 -10.91 -11.25 8.47
CA GLY A 97 -11.01 -12.68 8.17
C GLY A 97 -9.70 -13.27 7.65
N ILE A 98 -9.78 -14.06 6.57
CA ILE A 98 -8.65 -14.91 6.12
C ILE A 98 -7.49 -14.13 5.51
N VAL A 99 -7.72 -12.90 5.05
CA VAL A 99 -6.68 -12.04 4.46
C VAL A 99 -6.12 -11.13 5.55
N SER A 100 -4.96 -11.51 6.08
CA SER A 100 -4.22 -10.73 7.08
C SER A 100 -3.00 -10.02 6.50
N GLU A 101 -2.64 -10.29 5.25
CA GLU A 101 -1.43 -9.78 4.60
C GLU A 101 -1.71 -9.26 3.19
N ILE A 102 -1.31 -8.02 2.94
CA ILE A 102 -1.18 -7.41 1.60
C ILE A 102 0.31 -7.19 1.33
N TYR A 103 0.79 -7.67 0.19
CA TYR A 103 2.20 -7.58 -0.17
C TYR A 103 2.50 -6.41 -1.11
N ASP A 104 1.59 -6.11 -2.03
CA ASP A 104 1.76 -5.04 -3.00
C ASP A 104 0.41 -4.44 -3.43
N VAL A 105 0.46 -3.21 -3.94
CA VAL A 105 -0.69 -2.48 -4.47
C VAL A 105 -0.30 -1.72 -5.74
N ALA A 106 -1.22 -1.63 -6.68
CA ALA A 106 -1.02 -0.86 -7.91
C ALA A 106 -2.31 -0.11 -8.28
N MET A 107 -2.17 1.16 -8.63
CA MET A 107 -3.25 1.94 -9.22
C MET A 107 -3.21 1.81 -10.75
N VAL A 108 -4.33 1.40 -11.35
CA VAL A 108 -4.47 1.22 -12.81
C VAL A 108 -5.51 2.20 -13.33
N SER A 109 -5.04 3.20 -14.08
CA SER A 109 -5.88 4.28 -14.61
C SER A 109 -6.74 3.83 -15.78
N GLY A 110 -7.92 4.44 -15.92
CA GLY A 110 -8.80 4.20 -17.08
C GLY A 110 -9.48 2.83 -17.11
N VAL A 111 -9.29 1.99 -16.08
CA VAL A 111 -9.87 0.65 -16.00
C VAL A 111 -11.17 0.68 -15.18
N ARG A 112 -12.28 0.28 -15.79
CA ARG A 112 -13.59 0.17 -15.12
C ARG A 112 -13.93 -1.24 -14.66
N ARG A 113 -13.41 -2.26 -15.34
CA ARG A 113 -13.71 -3.68 -15.10
C ARG A 113 -12.41 -4.48 -15.02
N PRO A 114 -11.65 -4.37 -13.92
CA PRO A 114 -10.41 -5.11 -13.77
C PRO A 114 -10.71 -6.62 -13.67
N MET A 115 -9.86 -7.43 -14.29
CA MET A 115 -9.87 -8.89 -14.18
C MET A 115 -8.44 -9.34 -13.86
N ALA A 116 -8.31 -10.23 -12.89
CA ALA A 116 -7.06 -10.90 -12.58
C ALA A 116 -7.25 -12.41 -12.79
N ILE A 117 -6.27 -13.06 -13.42
CA ILE A 117 -6.27 -14.52 -13.62
C ILE A 117 -5.07 -15.10 -12.90
N GLY A 118 -5.33 -16.08 -12.05
CA GLY A 118 -4.28 -16.78 -11.32
C GLY A 118 -3.39 -17.58 -12.26
N THR A 119 -2.10 -17.68 -11.92
CA THR A 119 -1.11 -18.43 -12.72
C THR A 119 -1.07 -19.93 -12.40
N ARG A 120 -1.90 -20.40 -11.46
CA ARG A 120 -1.84 -21.77 -10.92
C ARG A 120 -2.84 -22.76 -11.52
N THR A 121 -3.90 -22.27 -12.16
CA THR A 121 -4.93 -23.12 -12.77
C THR A 121 -4.85 -23.07 -14.29
N ASP A 122 -5.50 -24.01 -14.97
CA ASP A 122 -5.55 -24.03 -16.44
C ASP A 122 -6.32 -22.84 -17.03
N ASP A 123 -7.02 -22.04 -16.21
CA ASP A 123 -7.79 -20.88 -16.67
C ASP A 123 -6.91 -19.87 -17.43
N ILE A 124 -5.64 -19.74 -17.03
CA ILE A 124 -4.67 -18.88 -17.72
C ILE A 124 -4.43 -19.29 -19.17
N ARG A 125 -4.55 -20.58 -19.50
CA ARG A 125 -4.36 -21.10 -20.87
C ARG A 125 -5.58 -20.86 -21.75
N ARG A 126 -6.73 -20.57 -21.15
CA ARG A 126 -8.02 -20.48 -21.85
C ARG A 126 -8.54 -19.04 -21.93
N MET A 127 -7.89 -18.09 -21.26
CA MET A 127 -8.28 -16.70 -21.37
C MET A 127 -7.92 -16.12 -22.74
N ILE A 128 -8.94 -15.59 -23.41
CA ILE A 128 -8.78 -14.75 -24.60
C ILE A 128 -9.15 -13.34 -24.19
N SER A 129 -8.22 -12.40 -24.37
CA SER A 129 -8.48 -10.96 -24.21
C SER A 129 -8.43 -10.30 -25.58
N VAL A 130 -9.41 -9.46 -25.87
CA VAL A 130 -9.45 -8.63 -27.08
C VAL A 130 -9.00 -7.23 -26.67
N ALA A 131 -8.07 -6.65 -27.42
CA ALA A 131 -7.67 -5.26 -27.18
C ALA A 131 -8.89 -4.33 -27.33
N PRO A 132 -8.97 -3.23 -26.56
CA PRO A 132 -10.01 -2.22 -26.76
C PRO A 132 -10.04 -1.78 -28.22
N ASN A 133 -11.24 -1.65 -28.81
CA ASN A 133 -11.33 -1.13 -30.17
C ASN A 133 -11.10 0.40 -30.15
N GLU A 134 -10.67 0.99 -31.27
CA GLU A 134 -10.41 2.45 -31.37
C GLU A 134 -11.66 3.33 -31.16
N PHE A 135 -12.85 2.72 -31.06
CA PHE A 135 -14.16 3.34 -30.92
C PHE A 135 -14.78 3.17 -29.51
N ASP A 136 -14.08 2.54 -28.55
CA ASP A 136 -14.56 2.31 -27.18
C ASP A 136 -14.26 3.48 -26.20
N ALA A 137 -13.87 4.66 -26.72
CA ALA A 137 -13.53 5.86 -25.94
C ALA A 137 -14.75 6.74 -25.62
#